data_AF-A0A6M1SJK9-F1
#
_entry.id   AF-A0A6M1SJK9-F1
#
_cell.length_a   1.000
_cell.length_b   1.000
_cell.length_c   1.000
_cell.angle_alpha   90.00
_cell.angle_beta   90.00
_cell.angle_gamma   90.00
#
_symmetry.space_group_name_H-M   'P 1'
#
loop_
_entity.id
_entity.type
_entity.pdbx_description
1 polymer ?
#
loop_
_entity_poly.entity_id
_entity_poly.type
_entity_poly.pdbx_seq_one_letter_code
_entity_poly.pdbx_strand_id
1 'polypeptide(L)'
;MSTSSLPVSPRRTLALPRLETLAAWLLAVIWIFPLLYAVWAAIHPPAYMVRFDLLAPLTLDNFTNAWAQAPFARYYLNTFALVTGVVLAQFVVCTLAAFAFARFPIPGKNLLFMLVLIQLFVFPEVLIVENYRIASELGLINTITGIGLPYVASA
;
A
#
# COMPACT_ATOMS: atom_id res chain seq x y z
N MET A 1 -15.53 -20.71 -50.59
CA MET A 1 -15.73 -19.49 -49.77
C MET A 1 -14.43 -19.26 -49.01
N SER A 2 -13.60 -18.35 -49.53
CA SER A 2 -12.21 -18.13 -49.09
C SER A 2 -12.18 -17.21 -47.88
N THR A 3 -11.69 -17.69 -46.74
CA THR A 3 -11.44 -16.85 -45.55
C THR A 3 -10.09 -16.15 -45.71
N SER A 4 -10.14 -14.85 -46.00
CA SER A 4 -8.97 -13.97 -46.03
C SER A 4 -8.36 -13.85 -44.63
N SER A 5 -7.27 -14.56 -44.37
CA SER A 5 -6.42 -14.33 -43.21
C SER A 5 -5.68 -13.00 -43.40
N LEU A 6 -6.07 -11.97 -42.66
CA LEU A 6 -5.33 -10.71 -42.60
C LEU A 6 -3.92 -10.97 -42.07
N PRO A 7 -2.86 -10.45 -42.71
CA PRO A 7 -1.51 -10.54 -42.17
C PRO A 7 -1.44 -9.72 -40.87
N VAL A 8 -1.18 -10.37 -39.74
CA VAL A 8 -0.79 -9.71 -38.49
C VAL A 8 0.52 -8.99 -38.78
N SER A 9 0.47 -7.67 -38.92
CA SER A 9 1.68 -6.87 -39.10
C SER A 9 2.58 -7.04 -37.87
N PRO A 10 3.88 -7.36 -38.05
CA PRO A 10 4.80 -7.34 -36.93
C PRO A 10 4.84 -5.88 -36.44
N ARG A 11 4.36 -5.62 -35.22
CA ARG A 11 4.60 -4.35 -34.54
C ARG A 11 6.11 -4.15 -34.56
N ARG A 12 6.60 -3.25 -35.41
CA ARG A 12 7.96 -2.73 -35.35
C ARG A 12 8.07 -1.96 -34.03
N THR A 13 8.28 -2.67 -32.93
CA THR A 13 8.97 -2.11 -31.78
C THR A 13 10.34 -1.72 -32.32
N LEU A 14 10.51 -0.41 -32.57
CA LEU A 14 11.75 0.20 -33.01
C LEU A 14 12.86 -0.39 -32.15
N ALA A 15 13.83 -1.06 -32.77
CA ALA A 15 14.86 -1.82 -32.09
C ALA A 15 15.84 -0.90 -31.34
N LEU A 16 15.40 -0.35 -30.21
CA LEU A 16 16.23 0.31 -29.21
C LEU A 16 16.15 -0.39 -27.84
N PRO A 17 16.14 -1.73 -27.74
CA PRO A 17 16.02 -2.43 -26.46
C PRO A 17 17.11 -1.99 -25.46
N ARG A 18 18.27 -1.54 -25.96
CA ARG A 18 19.37 -1.00 -25.14
C ARG A 18 19.07 0.40 -24.57
N LEU A 19 18.39 1.28 -25.33
CA LEU A 19 18.03 2.61 -24.83
C LEU A 19 16.88 2.53 -23.83
N GLU A 20 15.87 1.71 -24.12
CA GLU A 20 14.76 1.46 -23.20
C GLU A 20 15.26 0.84 -21.89
N THR A 21 16.15 -0.15 -21.98
CA THR A 21 16.76 -0.77 -20.79
C THR A 21 17.61 0.22 -20.01
N LEU A 22 18.42 1.05 -20.69
CA LEU A 22 19.25 2.07 -20.02
C LEU A 22 18.40 3.16 -19.37
N ALA A 23 17.32 3.59 -20.02
CA ALA A 23 16.35 4.52 -19.45
C ALA A 23 15.64 3.92 -18.22
N ALA A 24 15.27 2.65 -18.27
CA ALA A 24 14.68 1.94 -17.14
C ALA A 24 15.66 1.85 -15.95
N TRP A 25 16.93 1.55 -16.19
CA TRP A 25 17.96 1.54 -15.15
C TRP A 25 18.19 2.92 -14.54
N LEU A 26 18.27 3.97 -15.36
CA LEU A 26 18.41 5.34 -14.86
C LEU A 26 17.21 5.75 -14.01
N LEU A 27 15.99 5.44 -14.46
CA LEU A 27 14.78 5.71 -13.70
C LEU A 27 14.76 4.95 -12.36
N ALA A 28 15.16 3.68 -12.37
CA ALA A 28 15.27 2.87 -11.14
C ALA A 28 16.26 3.47 -10.14
N VAL A 29 17.42 3.95 -10.61
CA VAL A 29 18.42 4.61 -9.75
C VAL A 29 17.85 5.90 -9.16
N ILE A 30 17.18 6.74 -9.96
CA ILE A 30 16.54 7.97 -9.48
C ILE A 30 15.46 7.67 -8.44
N TRP A 31 14.67 6.61 -8.64
CA TRP A 31 13.63 6.18 -7.70
C TRP A 31 14.18 5.65 -6.37
N ILE A 32 15.30 4.93 -6.41
CA ILE A 32 15.95 4.36 -5.22
C ILE A 32 16.79 5.41 -4.49
N PHE A 33 17.20 6.48 -5.16
CA PHE A 33 18.09 7.50 -4.59
C PHE A 33 17.60 8.09 -3.25
N PRO A 34 16.33 8.49 -3.05
CA PRO A 34 15.86 8.98 -1.76
C PRO A 34 15.98 7.95 -0.64
N LEU A 35 15.79 6.67 -0.94
CA LEU A 35 15.94 5.59 0.03
C LEU A 35 17.41 5.38 0.40
N LEU A 36 18.31 5.41 -0.59
CA LEU A 36 19.76 5.34 -0.34
C LEU A 36 20.21 6.54 0.50
N TYR A 37 19.71 7.73 0.20
CA TYR A 37 19.99 8.93 0.98
C TYR A 37 19.46 8.80 2.40
N ALA A 38 18.25 8.26 2.61
CA ALA A 38 17.70 8.04 3.95
C ALA A 38 18.56 7.05 4.77
N VAL A 39 19.03 5.96 4.15
CA VAL A 39 19.92 4.99 4.80
C VAL A 39 21.27 5.63 5.13
N TRP A 40 21.84 6.40 4.19
CA TRP A 40 23.07 7.14 4.42
C TRP A 40 22.89 8.16 5.56
N ALA A 41 21.81 8.94 5.56
CA ALA A 41 21.52 9.91 6.60
C ALA A 41 21.28 9.23 7.97
N ALA A 42 20.71 8.03 8.01
CA ALA A 42 20.50 7.28 9.25
C ALA A 42 21.80 6.87 9.94
N ILE A 43 22.88 6.61 9.20
CA ILE A 43 24.18 6.17 9.73
C ILE A 43 25.22 7.31 9.88
N HIS A 44 24.83 8.56 9.62
CA HIS A 44 25.72 9.72 9.73
C HIS A 44 25.17 10.79 10.69
N PRO A 45 26.03 11.61 11.32
CA PRO A 45 25.55 12.67 12.21
C PRO A 45 24.74 13.72 11.44
N PRO A 46 23.68 14.30 12.04
CA PRO A 46 22.79 15.26 11.38
C PRO A 46 23.50 16.49 10.79
N ALA A 47 24.64 16.89 11.37
CA ALA A 47 25.45 18.02 10.90
C ALA A 47 25.97 17.82 9.45
N TYR A 48 26.14 16.57 9.01
CA TYR A 48 26.62 16.23 7.67
C TYR A 48 25.51 16.08 6.64
N MET A 49 24.24 16.02 7.06
CA MET A 49 23.09 15.98 6.14
C MET A 49 22.97 17.28 5.33
N VAL A 50 23.25 18.43 5.94
CA VAL A 50 23.13 19.74 5.28
C VAL A 50 24.34 20.05 4.40
N ARG A 51 25.53 19.54 4.77
CA ARG A 51 26.79 19.78 4.03
C ARG A 51 27.07 18.71 2.96
N PHE A 52 26.34 17.60 2.98
CA PHE A 52 26.48 16.44 2.09
C PHE A 52 27.94 16.00 1.88
N ASP A 53 28.52 15.41 2.92
CA ASP A 53 29.87 14.84 2.87
C ASP A 53 29.80 13.30 2.81
N LEU A 54 30.06 12.72 1.65
CA LEU A 54 29.99 11.26 1.42
C LEU A 54 30.89 10.43 2.36
N LEU A 55 31.97 11.02 2.91
CA LEU A 55 32.94 10.36 3.79
C LEU A 55 32.77 10.73 5.27
N ALA A 56 31.59 11.23 5.64
CA ALA A 56 31.26 11.54 7.02
C ALA A 56 31.47 10.31 7.95
N PRO A 57 31.74 10.54 9.25
CA PRO A 57 31.94 9.45 10.20
C PRO A 57 30.67 8.62 10.36
N LEU A 58 30.81 7.29 10.35
CA LEU A 58 29.71 6.37 10.62
C LEU A 58 29.36 6.38 12.12
N THR A 59 28.08 6.55 12.43
CA THR A 59 27.54 6.49 13.80
C THR A 59 26.25 5.69 13.84
N LEU A 60 25.99 5.05 14.98
CA LEU A 60 24.73 4.39 15.29
C LEU A 60 23.87 5.19 16.29
N ASP A 61 24.32 6.38 16.67
CA ASP A 61 23.65 7.22 17.68
C ASP A 61 22.22 7.61 17.26
N ASN A 62 21.97 7.76 15.96
CA ASN A 62 20.63 8.04 15.47
C ASN A 62 19.65 6.91 15.80
N PHE A 63 20.09 5.64 15.78
CA PHE A 63 19.24 4.49 16.11
C PHE A 63 18.95 4.41 17.61
N THR A 64 19.98 4.60 18.45
CA THR A 64 19.81 4.57 19.90
C THR A 64 18.95 5.74 20.38
N ASN A 65 19.20 6.93 19.85
CA ASN A 65 18.39 8.12 20.13
C ASN A 65 16.95 7.92 19.66
N ALA A 66 16.72 7.46 18.42
CA ALA A 66 15.37 7.19 17.93
C ALA A 66 14.64 6.21 18.85
N TRP A 67 15.27 5.09 19.19
CA TRP A 67 14.66 4.07 20.05
C TRP A 67 14.28 4.61 21.45
N ALA A 68 15.03 5.57 21.98
CA ALA A 68 14.72 6.22 23.26
C ALA A 68 13.62 7.30 23.17
N GLN A 69 13.42 7.93 22.00
CA GLN A 69 12.44 9.02 21.82
C GLN A 69 10.98 8.54 21.80
N ALA A 70 10.73 7.28 21.42
CA ALA A 70 9.38 6.76 21.32
C ALA A 70 9.30 5.26 21.65
N PRO A 71 8.16 4.79 22.20
CA PRO A 71 7.92 3.37 22.47
C PRO A 71 7.63 2.60 21.16
N PHE A 72 8.61 2.52 20.25
CA PHE A 72 8.48 1.90 18.93
C PHE A 72 7.98 0.46 19.02
N ALA A 73 8.46 -0.33 19.99
CA ALA A 73 7.98 -1.70 20.19
C ALA A 73 6.45 -1.78 20.39
N ARG A 74 5.85 -0.83 21.12
CA ARG A 74 4.40 -0.76 21.30
C ARG A 74 3.69 -0.36 20.01
N TYR A 75 4.25 0.59 19.26
CA TYR A 75 3.68 0.99 17.97
C TYR A 75 3.71 -0.15 16.96
N TYR A 76 4.81 -0.90 16.89
CA TYR A 76 4.90 -2.10 16.06
C TYR A 76 3.89 -3.15 16.47
N LEU A 77 3.75 -3.43 17.78
CA LEU A 77 2.78 -4.41 18.26
C LEU A 77 1.33 -4.00 17.95
N ASN A 78 1.00 -2.72 18.15
CA ASN A 78 -0.33 -2.20 17.84
C ASN A 78 -0.65 -2.31 16.34
N THR A 79 0.28 -1.89 15.48
CA THR A 79 0.11 -1.97 14.02
C THR A 79 0.05 -3.42 13.54
N PHE A 80 0.89 -4.29 14.08
CA PHE A 80 0.88 -5.71 13.75
C PHE A 80 -0.47 -6.34 14.12
N ALA A 81 -0.92 -6.16 15.36
CA ALA A 81 -2.22 -6.66 15.81
C ALA A 81 -3.38 -6.10 14.98
N LEU A 82 -3.34 -4.80 14.66
CA LEU A 82 -4.33 -4.14 13.81
C LEU A 82 -4.39 -4.75 12.41
N VAL A 83 -3.26 -4.79 11.70
CA VAL A 83 -3.19 -5.23 10.30
C VAL A 83 -3.53 -6.72 10.21
N THR A 84 -2.96 -7.55 11.09
CA THR A 84 -3.29 -8.98 11.12
C THR A 84 -4.77 -9.21 11.40
N GLY A 85 -5.36 -8.48 12.36
CA GLY A 85 -6.79 -8.60 12.66
C GLY A 85 -7.69 -8.21 11.49
N VAL A 86 -7.39 -7.07 10.84
CA VAL A 86 -8.13 -6.60 9.66
C VAL A 86 -8.00 -7.59 8.50
N VAL A 87 -6.79 -8.05 8.19
CA VAL A 87 -6.55 -9.00 7.08
C VAL A 87 -7.24 -10.33 7.33
N LEU A 88 -7.22 -10.86 8.55
CA LEU A 88 -7.93 -12.11 8.87
C LEU A 88 -9.44 -11.96 8.71
N ALA A 89 -10.00 -10.84 9.19
CA ALA A 89 -11.42 -10.58 9.06
C ALA A 89 -11.83 -10.39 7.59
N GLN A 90 -11.07 -9.61 6.82
CA GLN A 90 -11.26 -9.45 5.37
C GLN A 90 -11.15 -10.79 4.65
N PHE A 91 -10.15 -11.60 4.97
CA PHE A 91 -9.97 -12.90 4.35
C PHE A 91 -11.22 -13.78 4.54
N VAL A 92 -11.77 -13.85 5.75
CA VAL A 92 -13.01 -14.59 6.02
C VAL A 92 -14.19 -14.01 5.25
N VAL A 93 -14.43 -12.69 5.35
CA VAL A 93 -15.60 -12.04 4.72
C VAL A 93 -15.53 -12.13 3.19
N CYS A 94 -14.40 -11.76 2.59
CA CYS A 94 -14.25 -11.71 1.14
C CYS A 94 -14.25 -13.12 0.52
N THR A 95 -13.63 -14.12 1.16
CA THR A 95 -13.67 -15.49 0.63
C THR A 95 -15.08 -16.08 0.67
N LEU A 96 -15.81 -15.88 1.77
CA LEU A 96 -17.21 -16.32 1.87
C LEU A 96 -18.11 -15.58 0.88
N ALA A 97 -17.95 -14.26 0.73
CA ALA A 97 -18.69 -13.47 -0.23
C ALA A 97 -18.39 -13.92 -1.67
N ALA A 98 -17.13 -14.05 -2.05
CA ALA A 98 -16.71 -14.51 -3.37
C ALA A 98 -17.25 -15.92 -3.66
N PHE A 99 -17.19 -16.83 -2.70
CA PHE A 99 -17.76 -18.17 -2.82
C PHE A 99 -19.28 -18.12 -3.02
N ALA A 100 -19.99 -17.28 -2.26
CA ALA A 100 -21.43 -17.09 -2.39
C ALA A 100 -21.80 -16.62 -3.80
N PHE A 101 -21.10 -15.60 -4.30
CA PHE A 101 -21.30 -15.06 -5.66
C PHE A 101 -20.96 -16.07 -6.76
N ALA A 102 -19.94 -16.89 -6.58
CA ALA A 102 -19.48 -17.84 -7.59
C ALA A 102 -20.37 -19.09 -7.67
N ARG A 103 -20.85 -19.59 -6.52
CA ARG A 103 -21.49 -20.92 -6.45
C ARG A 103 -23.00 -20.90 -6.33
N PHE A 104 -23.60 -19.87 -5.75
CA PHE A 104 -25.04 -19.82 -5.51
C PHE A 104 -25.77 -18.95 -6.56
N PRO A 105 -26.95 -19.37 -7.06
CA PRO A 105 -27.80 -18.53 -7.89
C PRO A 105 -28.57 -17.54 -7.00
N ILE A 106 -27.92 -16.46 -6.59
CA ILE A 106 -28.50 -15.42 -5.74
C ILE A 106 -29.46 -14.54 -6.57
N PRO A 107 -30.73 -14.39 -6.19
CA PRO A 107 -31.63 -13.44 -6.85
C PRO A 107 -31.13 -12.01 -6.65
N GLY A 108 -30.98 -11.24 -7.74
CA GLY A 108 -30.43 -9.88 -7.68
C GLY A 108 -28.89 -9.79 -7.65
N LYS A 109 -28.17 -10.88 -7.99
CA LYS A 109 -26.70 -10.95 -8.05
C LYS A 109 -26.04 -9.75 -8.76
N ASN A 110 -26.62 -9.29 -9.88
CA ASN A 110 -26.06 -8.18 -10.65
C ASN A 110 -26.11 -6.84 -9.89
N LEU A 111 -27.17 -6.62 -9.10
CA LEU A 111 -27.30 -5.42 -8.27
C LEU A 111 -26.28 -5.44 -7.13
N LEU A 112 -26.16 -6.58 -6.42
CA LEU A 112 -25.16 -6.73 -5.35
C LEU A 112 -23.74 -6.58 -5.88
N PHE A 113 -23.43 -7.14 -7.06
CA PHE A 113 -22.13 -6.98 -7.71
C PHE A 113 -21.87 -5.52 -8.07
N MET A 114 -22.87 -4.79 -8.58
CA MET A 114 -22.74 -3.36 -8.87
C MET A 114 -22.48 -2.52 -7.61
N LEU A 115 -23.10 -2.85 -6.47
CA LEU A 115 -22.84 -2.17 -5.20
C LEU A 115 -21.38 -2.36 -4.74
N VAL A 116 -20.84 -3.57 -4.88
CA VAL A 116 -19.42 -3.85 -4.60
C VAL A 116 -18.51 -3.02 -5.52
N LEU A 117 -18.83 -2.93 -6.82
CA LEU A 117 -18.05 -2.09 -7.74
C LEU A 117 -18.13 -0.60 -7.38
N ILE A 118 -19.30 -0.09 -6.98
CA ILE A 118 -19.46 1.29 -6.53
C ILE A 118 -18.57 1.57 -5.32
N GLN A 119 -18.50 0.63 -4.37
CA GLN A 119 -17.65 0.75 -3.19
C GLN A 119 -16.17 0.89 -3.56
N LEU A 120 -15.68 0.19 -4.59
CA LEU A 120 -14.28 0.31 -5.05
C LEU A 120 -13.94 1.69 -5.64
N PHE A 121 -14.94 2.46 -6.09
CA PHE A 121 -14.73 3.84 -6.55
C PHE A 121 -14.67 4.87 -5.40
N VAL A 122 -15.08 4.48 -4.19
CA VAL A 122 -15.08 5.40 -3.05
C VAL A 122 -13.66 5.57 -2.53
N PHE A 123 -13.17 6.81 -2.53
CA PHE A 123 -11.84 7.15 -2.02
C PHE A 123 -11.85 7.13 -0.47
N PRO A 124 -11.04 6.28 0.18
CA PRO A 124 -11.05 6.11 1.65
C PRO A 124 -10.86 7.40 2.45
N GLU A 125 -10.16 8.37 1.87
CA GLU A 125 -9.80 9.64 2.47
C GLU A 125 -11.03 10.54 2.68
N VAL A 126 -12.08 10.38 1.87
CA VAL A 126 -13.36 11.08 2.07
C VAL A 126 -14.11 10.50 3.27
N LEU A 127 -13.92 9.21 3.55
CA LEU A 127 -14.61 8.50 4.62
C LEU A 127 -13.96 8.73 5.99
N ILE A 128 -12.75 9.29 6.06
CA ILE A 128 -12.00 9.39 7.33
C ILE A 128 -12.74 10.22 8.40
N VAL A 129 -13.38 11.31 7.98
CA VAL A 129 -14.13 12.21 8.89
C VAL A 129 -15.36 11.49 9.44
N GLU A 130 -16.11 10.82 8.57
CA GLU A 130 -17.33 10.12 8.99
C GLU A 130 -17.01 8.88 9.81
N ASN A 131 -15.99 8.11 9.43
CA ASN A 131 -15.50 6.97 10.22
C ASN A 131 -15.06 7.41 11.61
N TYR A 132 -14.39 8.56 11.74
CA TYR A 132 -14.03 9.12 13.04
C TYR A 132 -15.28 9.50 13.85
N ARG A 133 -16.27 10.11 13.22
CA ARG A 133 -17.54 10.48 13.88
C ARG A 133 -18.26 9.24 14.41
N ILE A 134 -18.39 8.20 13.60
CA ILE A 134 -19.00 6.92 14.01
C ILE A 134 -18.19 6.27 15.14
N ALA A 135 -16.85 6.22 15.03
CA ALA A 135 -16.00 5.69 16.09
C ALA A 135 -16.13 6.48 17.41
N SER A 136 -16.36 7.80 17.30
CA SER A 136 -16.63 8.67 18.43
C SER A 136 -17.98 8.40 19.09
N GLU A 137 -19.05 8.29 18.30
CA GLU A 137 -20.38 7.94 18.79
C GLU A 137 -20.41 6.55 19.46
N LEU A 138 -19.61 5.61 18.97
CA LEU A 138 -19.48 4.26 19.53
C LEU A 138 -18.53 4.18 20.74
N GLY A 139 -17.86 5.28 21.12
CA GLY A 139 -16.89 5.30 22.23
C GLY A 139 -15.61 4.50 21.94
N LEU A 140 -15.32 4.23 20.66
CA LEU A 140 -14.17 3.43 20.20
C LEU A 140 -12.94 4.30 19.88
N ILE A 141 -12.96 5.59 20.22
CA ILE A 141 -11.82 6.49 20.01
C ILE A 141 -10.60 5.97 20.80
N ASN A 142 -9.41 6.08 20.20
CA ASN A 142 -8.14 5.62 20.77
C ASN A 142 -8.04 4.09 20.97
N THR A 143 -8.84 3.30 20.25
CA THR A 143 -8.77 1.83 20.28
C THR A 143 -8.31 1.26 18.94
N ILE A 144 -7.59 0.14 19.00
CA ILE A 144 -7.15 -0.61 17.80
C ILE A 144 -8.36 -1.07 16.98
N THR A 145 -9.44 -1.48 17.67
CA THR A 145 -10.71 -1.89 17.07
C THR A 145 -11.42 -0.74 16.36
N GLY A 146 -11.44 0.46 16.95
CA GLY A 146 -12.05 1.65 16.33
C GLY A 146 -11.35 2.06 15.04
N ILE A 147 -10.03 1.87 14.97
CA ILE A 147 -9.27 2.11 13.74
C ILE A 147 -9.51 1.00 12.72
N GLY A 148 -9.54 -0.27 13.14
CA GLY A 148 -9.63 -1.42 12.23
C GLY A 148 -11.02 -1.67 11.63
N LEU A 149 -12.10 -1.39 12.38
CA LEU A 149 -13.48 -1.71 12.00
C LEU A 149 -13.89 -1.21 10.60
N PRO A 150 -13.61 0.05 10.21
CA PRO A 150 -13.98 0.54 8.87
C PRO A 150 -13.32 -0.23 7.72
N TYR A 151 -12.14 -0.81 7.96
CA TYR A 151 -11.39 -1.50 6.93
C TYR A 151 -11.80 -2.97 6.73
N VAL A 152 -12.51 -3.58 7.69
CA VAL A 152 -12.87 -5.01 7.66
C VAL A 152 -13.68 -5.40 6.41
N ALA A 153 -14.50 -4.49 5.88
CA ALA A 153 -15.33 -4.73 4.70
C ALA A 153 -14.86 -3.95 3.45
N SER A 154 -13.67 -3.36 3.47
CA SER A 154 -13.16 -2.46 2.42
C SER A 154 -12.36 -3.15 1.31
N ALA A 155 -12.44 -4.48 1.20
CA ALA A 155 -11.66 -5.29 0.26
C ALA A 155 -12.49 -5.85 -0.91
#